data_AF-A0A957DXE0-F1
#
_entry.id   AF-A0A957DXE0-F1
#
_cell.length_a   1.000
_cell.length_b   1.000
_cell.length_c   1.000
_cell.angle_alpha   90.00
_cell.angle_beta   90.00
_cell.angle_gamma   90.00
#
_symmetry.space_group_name_H-M   'P 1'
#
loop_
_entity.id
_entity.type
_entity.pdbx_description
1 polymer ?
#
loop_
_entity_poly.entity_id
_entity_poly.type
_entity_poly.pdbx_seq_one_letter_code
_entity_poly.pdbx_strand_id
1 'polypeptide(L)' 'VDFAGKETAVNQFFTASASDAWRQDLLAQFAVNFVWYGPREQALGTFDPGTAVYLTPVYQNDSITIFAINP' A
#
# COMPACT_ATOMS: atom_id res chain seq x y z
N VAL A 1 -3.05 -14.57 16.25
CA VAL A 1 -3.02 -13.57 15.16
C VAL A 1 -2.21 -12.40 15.68
N ASP A 2 -1.08 -12.07 15.05
CA ASP A 2 -0.30 -10.86 15.40
C ASP A 2 -0.90 -9.66 14.65
N PHE A 3 -1.59 -8.79 15.40
CA PHE A 3 -2.27 -7.63 14.85
C PHE A 3 -1.38 -6.37 14.91
N ALA A 4 -0.63 -6.21 16.00
CA ALA A 4 0.22 -5.03 16.23
C ALA A 4 1.39 -4.94 15.25
N GLY A 5 2.00 -6.08 14.89
CA GLY A 5 3.05 -6.13 13.87
C GLY A 5 2.53 -5.77 12.49
N LYS A 6 1.31 -6.18 12.15
CA LYS A 6 0.65 -5.83 10.88
C LYS A 6 0.30 -4.35 10.79
N GLU A 7 -0.19 -3.75 11.86
CA GLU A 7 -0.50 -2.32 11.90
C GLU A 7 0.75 -1.45 11.70
N THR A 8 1.85 -1.82 12.36
CA THR A 8 3.14 -1.13 12.20
C THR A 8 3.65 -1.20 10.75
N ALA A 9 3.52 -2.38 10.13
CA ALA A 9 3.91 -2.60 8.74
C ALA A 9 3.08 -1.77 7.76
N VAL A 10 1.75 -1.68 7.97
CA VAL A 10 0.87 -0.85 7.14
C VAL A 10 1.22 0.64 7.30
N ASN A 11 1.46 1.10 8.53
CA ASN A 11 1.87 2.48 8.76
C ASN A 11 3.16 2.82 8.01
N GLN A 12 4.18 1.94 8.10
CA GLN A 12 5.43 2.12 7.39
C GLN A 12 5.25 2.08 5.86
N PHE A 13 4.33 1.27 5.34
CA PHE A 13 4.07 1.15 3.90
C PHE A 13 3.70 2.48 3.24
N PHE A 14 2.89 3.30 3.91
CA PHE A 14 2.44 4.58 3.36
C PHE A 14 3.36 5.76 3.68
N THR A 15 4.43 5.57 4.48
CA THR A 15 5.38 6.66 4.73
C THR A 15 6.26 6.94 3.51
N ALA A 16 6.76 8.18 3.42
CA ALA A 16 7.67 8.62 2.37
C ALA A 16 9.05 7.94 2.42
N SER A 17 9.46 7.43 3.58
CA SER A 17 10.80 6.86 3.80
C SER A 17 10.91 5.39 3.38
N ALA A 18 9.79 4.69 3.20
CA ALA A 18 9.81 3.34 2.68
C ALA A 18 10.20 3.35 1.19
N SER A 19 11.10 2.43 0.82
CA SER A 19 11.49 2.19 -0.57
C SER A 19 10.50 1.24 -1.25
N ASP A 20 10.41 1.30 -2.57
CA ASP A 20 9.56 0.38 -3.33
C ASP A 20 10.00 -1.08 -3.24
N ALA A 21 11.31 -1.33 -3.07
CA ALA A 21 11.81 -2.68 -2.84
C ALA A 21 11.25 -3.25 -1.52
N TRP A 22 11.30 -2.46 -0.44
CA TRP A 22 10.75 -2.87 0.84
C TRP A 22 9.22 -3.06 0.78
N ARG A 23 8.50 -2.20 0.06
CA ARG A 23 7.05 -2.34 -0.14
C ARG A 23 6.70 -3.64 -0.86
N GLN A 24 7.42 -3.97 -1.93
CA GLN A 24 7.20 -5.22 -2.67
C GLN A 24 7.49 -6.47 -1.82
N ASP A 25 8.58 -6.46 -1.05
CA ASP A 25 8.90 -7.56 -0.12
C ASP A 25 7.78 -7.75 0.91
N LEU A 26 7.24 -6.65 1.45
CA LEU A 26 6.12 -6.70 2.40
C LEU A 26 4.85 -7.29 1.78
N LEU A 27 4.51 -6.83 0.57
CA LEU A 27 3.34 -7.30 -0.16
C LEU A 27 3.44 -8.80 -0.47
N ALA A 28 4.63 -9.26 -0.88
CA ALA A 28 4.90 -10.67 -1.10
C ALA A 28 4.85 -11.49 0.20
N GLN A 29 5.47 -10.99 1.29
CA GLN A 29 5.49 -11.65 2.60
C GLN A 29 4.08 -11.90 3.14
N PHE A 30 3.16 -10.95 2.94
CA PHE A 30 1.77 -11.08 3.38
C PHE A 30 0.83 -11.64 2.31
N ALA A 31 1.34 -12.02 1.14
CA ALA A 31 0.54 -12.49 -0.01
C ALA A 31 -0.63 -11.55 -0.32
N VAL A 32 -0.36 -10.24 -0.31
CA VAL A 32 -1.35 -9.20 -0.58
C VAL A 32 -1.73 -9.26 -2.06
N ASN A 33 -3.01 -9.10 -2.39
CA ASN A 33 -3.46 -8.99 -3.79
C ASN A 33 -3.89 -7.58 -4.16
N PHE A 34 -4.31 -6.79 -3.16
CA PHE A 34 -4.83 -5.45 -3.35
C PHE A 34 -4.31 -4.48 -2.29
N VAL A 35 -4.04 -3.25 -2.72
CA VAL A 35 -3.74 -2.11 -1.86
C VAL A 35 -4.93 -1.17 -1.87
N TRP A 36 -5.45 -0.87 -0.68
CA TRP A 36 -6.46 0.16 -0.49
C TRP A 36 -5.79 1.51 -0.22
N TYR A 37 -6.22 2.55 -0.93
CA TYR A 37 -5.72 3.90 -0.73
C TYR A 37 -6.88 4.87 -0.55
N GLY A 38 -7.16 5.26 0.69
CA GLY A 38 -8.17 6.23 1.06
C GLY A 38 -7.63 7.34 1.96
N PRO A 39 -8.51 8.19 2.52
CA PRO A 39 -8.08 9.37 3.29
C PRO A 39 -7.22 9.05 4.51
N ARG A 40 -7.41 7.86 5.11
CA ARG A 40 -6.58 7.41 6.24
C ARG A 40 -5.16 7.10 5.79
N GLU A 41 -5.01 6.35 4.70
CA GLU A 41 -3.70 5.98 4.16
C GLU A 41 -2.96 7.21 3.60
N GLN A 42 -3.69 8.14 2.98
CA GLN A 42 -3.17 9.45 2.58
C GLN A 42 -2.64 10.28 3.76
N ALA A 43 -3.21 10.11 4.96
CA ALA A 43 -2.75 10.81 6.16
C ALA A 43 -1.48 10.20 6.77
N LEU A 44 -1.10 8.97 6.40
CA LEU A 44 0.08 8.28 6.93
C LEU A 44 1.39 8.73 6.27
N GLY A 45 1.32 9.31 5.05
CA GLY A 45 2.50 9.82 4.37
C GLY A 45 2.24 10.26 2.94
N THR A 46 3.32 10.53 2.22
CA THR A 46 3.27 11.10 0.86
C THR A 46 3.47 10.06 -0.24
N PHE A 47 3.46 8.77 0.09
CA PHE A 47 3.55 7.73 -0.92
C PHE A 47 2.27 7.74 -1.76
N ASP A 48 2.41 7.96 -3.06
CA ASP A 48 1.32 7.84 -4.04
C ASP A 48 1.41 6.50 -4.77
N PRO A 49 0.53 5.53 -4.45
CA PRO A 49 0.53 4.22 -5.10
C PRO A 49 0.27 4.30 -6.61
N GLY A 50 -0.32 5.39 -7.12
CA GLY A 50 -0.54 5.60 -8.56
C GLY A 50 0.75 5.83 -9.36
N THR A 51 1.85 6.13 -8.69
CA THR A 51 3.18 6.29 -9.32
C THR A 51 4.02 5.02 -9.30
N ALA A 52 3.58 4.00 -8.56
CA ALA A 52 4.30 2.75 -8.38
C ALA A 52 4.02 1.78 -9.53
N VAL A 53 5.07 1.40 -10.28
CA VAL A 53 4.95 0.52 -11.47
C VAL A 53 4.44 -0.90 -11.17
N TYR A 54 4.53 -1.35 -9.93
CA TYR A 54 4.06 -2.67 -9.47
C TYR A 54 2.59 -2.63 -8.98
N LEU A 55 1.92 -1.48 -9.07
CA LEU A 55 0.52 -1.30 -8.69
C LEU A 55 -0.29 -0.82 -9.88
N THR A 56 -1.41 -1.50 -10.14
CA THR A 56 -2.34 -1.11 -11.21
C THR A 56 -3.69 -0.75 -10.59
N PRO A 57 -4.24 0.46 -10.83
CA PRO A 57 -5.56 0.81 -10.33
C PRO A 57 -6.62 -0.08 -11.00
N VAL A 58 -7.44 -0.75 -10.20
CA VAL A 58 -8.52 -1.63 -10.67
C VAL A 58 -9.91 -1.10 -10.28
N TYR A 59 -9.95 -0.17 -9.33
CA TYR A 59 -11.16 0.55 -8.93
C TYR A 59 -10.80 1.94 -8.46
N GLN A 60 -11.61 2.93 -8.81
CA GLN A 60 -11.45 4.30 -8.34
C GLN A 60 -12.82 4.98 -8.23
N ASN A 61 -12.99 5.76 -7.17
CA ASN A 61 -14.07 6.72 -7.01
C ASN A 61 -13.54 8.01 -6.36
N ASP A 62 -14.43 8.94 -6.00
CA ASP A 62 -14.06 10.24 -5.43
C ASP A 62 -13.33 10.17 -4.07
N SER A 63 -13.40 9.03 -3.37
CA SER A 63 -12.86 8.88 -2.01
C SER A 63 -11.73 7.86 -1.90
N ILE A 64 -11.67 6.86 -2.77
CA ILE A 64 -10.72 5.75 -2.67
C ILE A 64 -10.23 5.28 -4.03
N THR A 65 -9.04 4.68 -4.02
CA THR A 65 -8.51 3.88 -5.12
C THR A 65 -8.07 2.52 -4.60
N ILE A 66 -8.39 1.45 -5.33
CA ILE A 66 -7.91 0.09 -5.07
C ILE A 66 -6.95 -0.28 -6.19
N PHE A 67 -5.74 -0.69 -5.80
CA PHE A 67 -4.71 -1.14 -6.71
C PHE A 67 -4.55 -2.65 -6.60
N ALA A 68 -4.50 -3.35 -7.73
CA ALA A 68 -4.02 -4.73 -7.77
C ALA A 68 -2.49 -4.74 -7.87
N ILE A 69 -1.87 -5.75 -7.27
CA ILE A 69 -0.43 -6.00 -7.46
C ILE A 69 -0.22 -6.57 -8.85
N ASN A 70 0.70 -5.99 -9.59
CA ASN A 70 1.15 -6.54 -10.86
C ASN A 70 2.31 -7.51 -10.61
N PRO A 71 2.24 -8.76 -11.09
CA PRO A 71 3.33 -9.73 -10.97
C PRO A 71 4.55 -9.38 -11.84
#